data_AF-A0A9X6FLL9-F1
#
_entry.id   AF-A0A9X6FLL9-F1
#
_cell.length_a   1.000
_cell.length_b   1.000
_cell.length_c   1.000
_cell.angle_alpha   90.00
_cell.angle_beta   90.00
_cell.angle_gamma   90.00
#
_symmetry.space_group_name_H-M   'P 1'
#
loop_
_entity.id
_entity.type
_entity.pdbx_description
1 polymer ?
#
loop_
_entity_poly.entity_id
_entity_poly.type
_entity_poly.pdbx_seq_one_letter_code
_entity_poly.pdbx_strand_id
1 'polypeptide(L)'
;MNNLPIHAKLKVNKDTFFLPDSNGGVYFRNNASSFRMDGDGIYDWIEKLMPMFNGNYSLAEITDGLPLPYQNRVFEIGEILYENGFVRDANQDAPHELNSTLLDRYASQIEFLEADSHSGALKFETYRGANVLVLGSGDMLTSLVSSLLESGLPTFHYLVTDRDETNYDRIHELIERAYEVDNSVLLQEIDTTIDRPLHEVFEPFDWILYVSQNGDIDGLKTVHTICRETKKNFIPAICLSTLGIAGPVVMENRDECWESAWHRLHETTLQNENSSDSFSQITSAMLANVIVFELFKHVADDSYREKESQFFLLNYETLEGTWHPFIKHPLATDESFTIDTIENLSEKLEHRSNQHTSTDVFRFFDSLTSKEAGIFHVWDEQDSYQLPLSQCYIQVATPLSDGPAPLLPLMTCSGLTHNEARREAGLTGIETYVAEIIHRLIPEHNDIGIGAGETMTEGFYRALQQHLNNKLYERQSHMLEELTTIDLTDIHDKHCRFYYDALATIHETPKIAMSEEILSFPVIWIGINDRWYGASNINMTLALRSALQLSLLHIQSEETPYRANILPESSIILYDTDSFRVEIQAEEEIPSVQSLQLALQHLEEHNFYPFVFDLAIEPFLKENLDGVYGVLIAKEDGL
;
A
#
# COMPACT_ATOMS: atom_id res chain seq x y z
N MET A 1 -42.88 16.65 -2.19
CA MET A 1 -42.88 17.60 -1.06
C MET A 1 -41.54 18.29 -1.20
N ASN A 2 -41.53 19.57 -1.60
CA ASN A 2 -40.30 20.25 -1.99
C ASN A 2 -39.40 20.46 -0.76
N ASN A 3 -38.19 19.91 -0.80
CA ASN A 3 -37.13 20.09 0.19
C ASN A 3 -36.40 21.44 0.03
N LEU A 4 -36.44 22.06 -1.15
CA LEU A 4 -35.81 23.37 -1.38
C LEU A 4 -36.68 24.52 -0.85
N PRO A 5 -36.15 25.40 0.01
CA PRO A 5 -36.88 26.56 0.49
C PRO A 5 -37.10 27.58 -0.64
N ILE A 6 -38.20 28.33 -0.56
CA ILE A 6 -38.58 29.34 -1.59
C ILE A 6 -37.52 30.46 -1.72
N HIS A 7 -36.77 30.71 -0.64
CA HIS A 7 -35.70 31.71 -0.64
C HIS A 7 -34.36 31.17 -1.14
N ALA A 8 -34.23 29.87 -1.44
CA ALA A 8 -33.00 29.27 -1.94
C ALA A 8 -32.48 30.01 -3.18
N LYS A 9 -31.18 30.26 -3.24
CA LYS A 9 -30.49 30.89 -4.35
C LYS A 9 -29.60 29.86 -5.02
N LEU A 10 -30.15 29.19 -6.03
CA LEU A 10 -29.42 28.13 -6.69
C LEU A 10 -28.26 28.69 -7.53
N LYS A 11 -27.07 28.13 -7.36
CA LYS A 11 -25.89 28.35 -8.19
C LYS A 11 -25.47 27.02 -8.82
N VAL A 12 -25.28 27.01 -10.13
CA VAL A 12 -24.72 25.87 -10.88
C VAL A 12 -23.26 25.70 -10.53
N ASN A 13 -22.87 24.45 -10.25
CA ASN A 13 -21.46 24.09 -10.04
C ASN A 13 -20.71 24.14 -11.37
N LYS A 14 -19.51 24.74 -11.43
CA LYS A 14 -18.78 24.97 -12.69
C LYS A 14 -18.40 23.70 -13.45
N ASP A 15 -18.31 22.55 -12.78
CA ASP A 15 -18.07 21.25 -13.41
C ASP A 15 -19.34 20.58 -13.96
N THR A 16 -20.49 21.27 -13.93
CA THR A 16 -21.75 20.77 -14.49
C THR A 16 -21.75 20.86 -16.01
N PHE A 17 -21.88 19.70 -16.65
CA PHE A 17 -22.13 19.56 -18.08
C PHE A 17 -23.51 18.94 -18.31
N PHE A 18 -24.21 19.43 -19.33
CA PHE A 18 -25.48 18.86 -19.75
C PHE A 18 -25.58 18.77 -21.28
N LEU A 19 -26.14 17.67 -21.76
CA LEU A 19 -26.24 17.35 -23.18
C LEU A 19 -27.65 16.84 -23.51
N PRO A 20 -28.23 17.23 -24.65
CA PRO A 20 -29.51 16.69 -25.08
C PRO A 20 -29.37 15.19 -25.40
N ASP A 21 -30.35 14.40 -24.97
CA ASP A 21 -30.47 12.99 -25.34
C ASP A 21 -31.27 12.84 -26.64
N SER A 22 -30.87 11.87 -27.46
CA SER A 22 -31.61 11.35 -28.63
C SER A 22 -33.10 11.08 -28.39
N ASN A 23 -33.51 10.75 -27.16
CA ASN A 23 -34.90 10.46 -26.79
C ASN A 23 -35.66 11.67 -26.21
N GLY A 24 -35.11 12.89 -26.29
CA GLY A 24 -35.76 14.12 -25.83
C GLY A 24 -35.52 14.50 -24.37
N GLY A 25 -34.70 13.74 -23.64
CA GLY A 25 -34.24 14.06 -22.27
C GLY A 25 -32.95 14.89 -22.24
N VAL A 26 -32.39 15.09 -21.05
CA VAL A 26 -31.06 15.69 -20.83
C VAL A 26 -30.20 14.75 -20.01
N TYR A 27 -28.97 14.52 -20.46
CA TYR A 27 -27.93 13.84 -19.71
C TYR A 27 -27.05 14.87 -18.98
N PHE A 28 -26.89 14.68 -17.68
CA PHE A 28 -26.07 15.50 -16.80
C PHE A 28 -24.83 14.72 -16.36
N ARG A 29 -23.69 15.40 -16.30
CA ARG A 29 -22.43 14.88 -15.76
C ARG A 29 -21.65 15.97 -15.06
N ASN A 30 -21.12 15.67 -13.88
CA ASN A 30 -20.11 16.46 -13.19
C ASN A 30 -18.91 15.56 -12.85
N ASN A 31 -17.98 16.02 -12.02
CA ASN A 31 -16.80 15.22 -11.67
C ASN A 31 -17.14 14.02 -10.77
N ALA A 32 -18.23 14.10 -10.00
CA ALA A 32 -18.61 13.08 -9.01
C ALA A 32 -19.66 12.07 -9.53
N SER A 33 -20.54 12.47 -10.44
CA SER A 33 -21.73 11.71 -10.80
C SER A 33 -22.27 12.02 -12.20
N SER A 34 -23.23 11.21 -12.62
CA SER A 34 -24.02 11.48 -13.82
C SER A 34 -25.44 10.95 -13.64
N PHE A 35 -26.40 11.62 -14.25
CA PHE A 35 -27.79 11.17 -14.26
C PHE A 35 -28.51 11.65 -15.52
N ARG A 36 -29.71 11.09 -15.74
CA ARG A 36 -30.55 11.45 -16.88
C ARG A 36 -31.89 11.98 -16.39
N MET A 37 -32.33 13.08 -17.00
CA MET A 37 -33.63 13.70 -16.76
C MET A 37 -34.50 13.56 -18.01
N ASP A 38 -35.59 12.81 -17.89
CA ASP A 38 -36.55 12.59 -18.98
C ASP A 38 -37.76 13.52 -18.87
N GLY A 39 -38.29 13.96 -20.01
CA GLY A 39 -39.53 14.73 -20.09
C GLY A 39 -39.64 15.54 -21.38
N ASP A 40 -40.85 15.65 -21.93
CA ASP A 40 -41.09 16.40 -23.16
C ASP A 40 -40.65 17.88 -22.99
N GLY A 41 -39.71 18.33 -23.83
CA GLY A 41 -39.21 19.71 -23.81
C GLY A 41 -38.34 20.06 -22.60
N ILE A 42 -37.85 19.07 -21.84
CA ILE A 42 -37.01 19.32 -20.66
C ILE A 42 -35.69 20.01 -21.01
N TYR A 43 -35.13 19.75 -22.18
CA TYR A 43 -33.94 20.46 -22.65
C TYR A 43 -34.14 21.97 -22.72
N ASP A 44 -35.27 22.44 -23.26
CA ASP A 44 -35.59 23.87 -23.35
C ASP A 44 -35.75 24.53 -21.98
N TRP A 45 -36.19 23.76 -20.97
CA TRP A 45 -36.24 24.21 -19.59
C TRP A 45 -34.85 24.38 -18.99
N ILE A 46 -33.99 23.36 -19.14
CA ILE A 46 -32.61 23.40 -18.64
C ILE A 46 -31.84 24.55 -19.29
N GLU A 47 -31.93 24.72 -20.61
CA GLU A 47 -31.25 25.78 -21.34
C GLU A 47 -31.62 27.18 -20.82
N LYS A 48 -32.87 27.38 -20.37
CA LYS A 48 -33.34 28.65 -19.81
C LYS A 48 -33.02 28.83 -18.32
N LEU A 49 -33.07 27.75 -17.54
CA LEU A 49 -32.89 27.83 -16.09
C LEU A 49 -31.42 27.87 -15.68
N MET A 50 -30.53 27.16 -16.36
CA MET A 50 -29.11 27.09 -16.01
C MET A 50 -28.45 28.49 -15.91
N PRO A 51 -28.67 29.45 -16.84
CA PRO A 51 -28.12 30.80 -16.70
C PRO A 51 -28.71 31.62 -15.54
N MET A 52 -29.93 31.28 -15.10
CA MET A 52 -30.62 31.95 -13.99
C MET A 52 -30.17 31.42 -12.63
N PHE A 53 -29.71 30.16 -12.57
CA PHE A 53 -29.12 29.55 -11.39
C PHE A 53 -27.65 29.99 -11.21
N ASN A 54 -27.46 31.28 -10.94
CA ASN A 54 -26.16 31.91 -10.77
C ASN A 54 -25.89 32.36 -9.31
N GLY A 55 -26.74 31.96 -8.37
CA GLY A 55 -26.64 32.33 -6.94
C GLY A 55 -27.12 33.74 -6.59
N ASN A 56 -27.49 34.58 -7.56
CA ASN A 56 -27.91 35.97 -7.29
C ASN A 56 -29.42 36.11 -7.03
N TYR A 57 -30.23 35.23 -7.63
CA TYR A 57 -31.69 35.27 -7.55
C TYR A 57 -32.24 34.10 -6.74
N SER A 58 -33.23 34.36 -5.89
CA SER A 58 -33.97 33.33 -5.18
C SER A 58 -34.97 32.63 -6.10
N LEU A 59 -35.35 31.39 -5.77
CA LEU A 59 -36.42 30.67 -6.47
C LEU A 59 -37.74 31.46 -6.46
N ALA A 60 -38.03 32.21 -5.39
CA ALA A 60 -39.16 33.15 -5.32
C ALA A 60 -39.10 34.21 -6.43
N GLU A 61 -37.94 34.84 -6.62
CA GLU A 61 -37.74 35.90 -7.63
C GLU A 61 -37.76 35.32 -9.06
N ILE A 62 -37.17 34.14 -9.28
CA ILE A 62 -37.19 33.47 -10.59
C ILE A 62 -38.62 33.06 -10.99
N THR A 63 -39.45 32.72 -10.00
CA THR A 63 -40.83 32.25 -10.24
C THR A 63 -41.89 33.35 -10.13
N ASP A 64 -41.50 34.58 -9.82
CA ASP A 64 -42.44 35.70 -9.67
C ASP A 64 -43.20 35.99 -10.97
N GLY A 65 -44.51 36.17 -10.86
CA GLY A 65 -45.40 36.39 -12.00
C GLY A 65 -45.67 35.18 -12.91
N LEU A 66 -45.04 34.02 -12.69
CA LEU A 66 -45.33 32.81 -13.47
C LEU A 66 -46.63 32.11 -13.01
N PRO A 67 -47.42 31.48 -13.89
CA PRO A 67 -48.53 30.61 -13.49
C PRO A 67 -48.05 29.42 -12.63
N LEU A 68 -48.86 29.01 -11.65
CA LEU A 68 -48.53 27.96 -10.67
C LEU A 68 -47.92 26.67 -11.27
N PRO A 69 -48.40 26.12 -12.40
CA PRO A 69 -47.78 24.93 -13.00
C PRO A 69 -46.31 25.14 -13.42
N TYR A 70 -45.98 26.34 -13.90
CA TYR A 70 -44.61 26.68 -14.29
C TYR A 70 -43.73 26.93 -13.08
N GLN A 71 -44.25 27.56 -12.02
CA GLN A 71 -43.54 27.69 -10.74
C GLN A 71 -43.15 26.31 -10.23
N ASN A 72 -44.12 25.40 -10.10
CA ASN A 72 -43.88 24.03 -9.63
C ASN A 72 -42.81 23.31 -10.45
N ARG A 73 -42.80 23.51 -11.78
CA ARG A 73 -41.80 22.90 -12.66
C ARG A 73 -40.38 23.43 -12.42
N VAL A 74 -40.22 24.73 -12.17
CA VAL A 74 -38.91 25.31 -11.82
C VAL A 74 -38.39 24.74 -10.51
N PHE A 75 -39.26 24.62 -9.49
CA PHE A 75 -38.90 24.02 -8.20
C PHE A 75 -38.52 22.55 -8.36
N GLU A 76 -39.27 21.77 -9.11
CA GLU A 76 -38.98 20.34 -9.37
C GLU A 76 -37.62 20.16 -10.05
N ILE A 77 -37.32 20.96 -11.08
CA ILE A 77 -36.02 20.91 -11.76
C ILE A 77 -34.89 21.30 -10.82
N GLY A 78 -35.06 22.39 -10.07
CA GLY A 78 -34.08 22.84 -9.08
C GLY A 78 -33.81 21.79 -8.01
N GLU A 79 -34.85 21.10 -7.54
CA GLU A 79 -34.75 20.04 -6.52
C GLU A 79 -33.97 18.84 -7.06
N ILE A 80 -34.29 18.36 -8.26
CA ILE A 80 -33.56 17.25 -8.87
C ILE A 80 -32.08 17.61 -9.03
N LEU A 81 -31.77 18.81 -9.52
CA LEU A 81 -30.38 19.24 -9.67
C LEU A 81 -29.66 19.39 -8.33
N TYR A 82 -30.35 19.85 -7.29
CA TYR A 82 -29.77 20.02 -5.95
C TYR A 82 -29.50 18.66 -5.29
N GLU A 83 -30.47 17.75 -5.31
CA GLU A 83 -30.33 16.40 -4.74
C GLU A 83 -29.24 15.57 -5.43
N ASN A 84 -28.98 15.84 -6.72
CA ASN A 84 -27.91 15.17 -7.48
C ASN A 84 -26.57 15.93 -7.46
N GLY A 85 -26.45 17.06 -6.74
CA GLY A 85 -25.18 17.78 -6.58
C GLY A 85 -24.72 18.61 -7.79
N PHE A 86 -25.64 19.08 -8.63
CA PHE A 86 -25.35 19.91 -9.81
C PHE A 86 -25.59 21.40 -9.58
N VAL A 87 -26.43 21.72 -8.60
CA VAL A 87 -26.63 23.08 -8.11
C VAL A 87 -26.54 23.07 -6.58
N ARG A 88 -26.11 24.17 -6.01
CA ARG A 88 -26.04 24.40 -4.57
C ARG A 88 -26.84 25.64 -4.18
N ASP A 89 -27.22 25.74 -2.91
CA ASP A 89 -27.90 26.94 -2.39
C ASP A 89 -26.88 27.92 -1.81
N ALA A 90 -26.63 29.02 -2.52
CA ALA A 90 -25.68 30.05 -2.13
C ALA A 90 -26.05 30.76 -0.80
N ASN A 91 -27.30 30.64 -0.31
CA ASN A 91 -27.64 31.18 1.01
C ASN A 91 -27.05 30.37 2.17
N GLN A 92 -26.62 29.14 1.93
CA GLN A 92 -25.98 28.30 2.94
C GLN A 92 -24.49 28.65 3.11
N ASP A 93 -23.95 29.49 2.23
CA ASP A 93 -22.57 29.94 2.34
C ASP A 93 -22.38 30.84 3.57
N ALA A 94 -21.38 30.50 4.37
CA ALA A 94 -20.96 31.32 5.50
C ALA A 94 -20.35 32.64 5.01
N PRO A 95 -20.52 33.74 5.75
CA PRO A 95 -19.97 35.03 5.39
C PRO A 95 -18.43 35.01 5.38
N HIS A 96 -17.82 35.85 4.55
CA HIS A 96 -16.37 36.05 4.41
C HIS A 96 -16.07 37.55 4.23
N GLU A 97 -14.80 37.96 4.34
CA GLU A 97 -14.37 39.38 4.22
C GLU A 97 -13.63 39.70 2.92
N LEU A 98 -13.46 38.72 2.02
CA LEU A 98 -12.86 38.93 0.69
C LEU A 98 -13.57 40.02 -0.13
N ASN A 99 -12.78 40.94 -0.69
CA ASN A 99 -13.28 41.98 -1.60
C ASN A 99 -13.56 41.42 -3.01
N SER A 100 -14.35 42.17 -3.80
CA SER A 100 -14.76 41.74 -5.15
C SER A 100 -13.59 41.48 -6.10
N THR A 101 -12.51 42.27 -6.01
CA THR A 101 -11.33 42.09 -6.88
C THR A 101 -10.66 40.75 -6.63
N LEU A 102 -10.54 40.34 -5.36
CA LEU A 102 -9.98 39.04 -4.98
C LEU A 102 -10.90 37.89 -5.39
N LEU A 103 -12.21 38.05 -5.20
CA LEU A 103 -13.21 37.06 -5.65
C LEU A 103 -13.12 36.82 -7.15
N ASP A 104 -13.02 37.88 -7.96
CA ASP A 104 -12.90 37.77 -9.41
C ASP A 104 -11.56 37.16 -9.84
N ARG A 105 -10.46 37.55 -9.18
CA ARG A 105 -9.11 37.06 -9.51
C ARG A 105 -8.96 35.57 -9.22
N TYR A 106 -9.41 35.12 -8.05
CA TYR A 106 -9.27 33.75 -7.57
C TYR A 106 -10.55 32.93 -7.73
N ALA A 107 -11.45 33.35 -8.62
CA ALA A 107 -12.73 32.71 -8.86
C ALA A 107 -12.60 31.20 -9.15
N SER A 108 -11.51 30.78 -9.82
CA SER A 108 -11.30 29.35 -10.12
C SER A 108 -10.88 28.54 -8.89
N GLN A 109 -10.04 29.09 -8.02
CA GLN A 109 -9.63 28.47 -6.76
C GLN A 109 -10.79 28.38 -5.78
N ILE A 110 -11.57 29.47 -5.66
CA ILE A 110 -12.78 29.51 -4.84
C ILE A 110 -13.77 28.45 -5.33
N GLU A 111 -14.03 28.40 -6.63
CA GLU A 111 -14.96 27.43 -7.20
C GLU A 111 -14.50 25.98 -7.00
N PHE A 112 -13.19 25.70 -7.07
CA PHE A 112 -12.67 24.37 -6.73
C PHE A 112 -13.06 23.98 -5.30
N LEU A 113 -12.91 24.89 -4.32
CA LEU A 113 -13.29 24.64 -2.93
C LEU A 113 -14.81 24.50 -2.74
N GLU A 114 -15.61 25.01 -3.69
CA GLU A 114 -17.08 24.90 -3.69
C GLU A 114 -17.58 23.58 -4.30
N ALA A 115 -16.75 22.84 -5.04
CA ALA A 115 -17.19 21.67 -5.80
C ALA A 115 -17.73 20.56 -4.88
N ASP A 116 -17.05 20.32 -3.76
CA ASP A 116 -17.38 19.24 -2.83
C ASP A 116 -18.12 19.72 -1.56
N SER A 117 -18.30 21.05 -1.41
CA SER A 117 -18.84 21.63 -0.17
C SER A 117 -19.26 23.11 -0.28
N HIS A 118 -20.01 23.61 0.70
CA HIS A 118 -20.42 25.03 0.74
C HIS A 118 -19.29 25.95 1.24
N SER A 119 -19.47 27.26 1.06
CA SER A 119 -18.61 28.34 1.61
C SER A 119 -17.18 28.43 1.06
N GLY A 120 -16.96 28.15 -0.21
CA GLY A 120 -15.60 28.15 -0.80
C GLY A 120 -14.86 29.48 -0.67
N ALA A 121 -15.56 30.62 -0.67
CA ALA A 121 -14.93 31.92 -0.43
C ALA A 121 -14.35 32.06 0.98
N LEU A 122 -15.05 31.57 2.02
CA LEU A 122 -14.53 31.54 3.39
C LEU A 122 -13.36 30.56 3.54
N LYS A 123 -13.41 29.42 2.85
CA LYS A 123 -12.31 28.44 2.82
C LYS A 123 -11.08 29.01 2.15
N PHE A 124 -11.26 29.73 1.06
CA PHE A 124 -10.20 30.46 0.39
C PHE A 124 -9.61 31.56 1.29
N GLU A 125 -10.45 32.29 2.02
CA GLU A 125 -10.00 33.26 3.04
C GLU A 125 -9.18 32.58 4.15
N THR A 126 -9.59 31.39 4.59
CA THR A 126 -8.85 30.58 5.56
C THR A 126 -7.47 30.19 5.01
N TYR A 127 -7.41 29.72 3.76
CA TYR A 127 -6.14 29.43 3.07
C TYR A 127 -5.21 30.65 3.03
N ARG A 128 -5.75 31.82 2.72
CA ARG A 128 -4.97 33.08 2.67
C ARG A 128 -4.38 33.49 4.01
N GLY A 129 -4.94 33.00 5.12
CA GLY A 129 -4.46 33.22 6.48
C GLY A 129 -3.43 32.20 6.97
N ALA A 130 -2.97 31.26 6.12
CA ALA A 130 -2.02 30.22 6.52
C ALA A 130 -0.64 30.78 6.88
N ASN A 131 -0.07 30.33 8.00
CA ASN A 131 1.31 30.65 8.37
C ASN A 131 2.28 29.62 7.78
N VAL A 132 2.92 30.00 6.67
CA VAL A 132 3.79 29.09 5.89
C VAL A 132 5.25 29.55 5.92
N LEU A 133 6.16 28.60 6.14
CA LEU A 133 7.59 28.73 5.89
C LEU A 133 7.98 27.80 4.74
N VAL A 134 8.67 28.33 3.73
CA VAL A 134 9.26 27.54 2.65
C VAL A 134 10.77 27.48 2.78
N LEU A 135 11.37 26.31 2.53
CA LEU A 135 12.80 26.08 2.58
C LEU A 135 13.28 25.45 1.27
N GLY A 136 14.43 25.87 0.78
CA GLY A 136 15.07 25.25 -0.38
C GLY A 136 16.03 26.20 -1.08
N SER A 137 16.40 25.87 -2.31
CA SER A 137 17.26 26.68 -3.16
C SER A 137 16.89 26.58 -4.64
N GLY A 138 17.46 27.50 -5.43
CA GLY A 138 17.48 27.44 -6.88
C GLY A 138 16.14 27.69 -7.58
N ASP A 139 16.00 27.09 -8.76
CA ASP A 139 14.84 27.27 -9.63
C ASP A 139 13.59 26.60 -9.05
N MET A 140 13.75 25.53 -8.28
CA MET A 140 12.64 24.86 -7.61
C MET A 140 12.05 25.73 -6.48
N LEU A 141 12.89 26.40 -5.68
CA LEU A 141 12.40 27.39 -4.70
C LEU A 141 11.69 28.55 -5.40
N THR A 142 12.25 29.06 -6.48
CA THR A 142 11.64 30.14 -7.28
C THR A 142 10.27 29.71 -7.82
N SER A 143 10.16 28.47 -8.29
CA SER A 143 8.90 27.89 -8.75
C SER A 143 7.88 27.77 -7.62
N LEU A 144 8.32 27.32 -6.43
CA LEU A 144 7.47 27.23 -5.25
C LEU A 144 6.90 28.60 -4.83
N VAL A 145 7.74 29.63 -4.82
CA VAL A 145 7.30 31.01 -4.55
C VAL A 145 6.24 31.45 -5.57
N SER A 146 6.49 31.20 -6.86
CA SER A 146 5.53 31.51 -7.93
C SER A 146 4.20 30.79 -7.72
N SER A 147 4.24 29.49 -7.44
CA SER A 147 3.07 28.65 -7.22
C SER A 147 2.23 29.11 -6.03
N LEU A 148 2.86 29.50 -4.91
CA LEU A 148 2.15 30.02 -3.72
C LEU A 148 1.48 31.37 -3.98
N LEU A 149 2.12 32.26 -4.74
CA LEU A 149 1.53 33.53 -5.13
C LEU A 149 0.36 33.31 -6.10
N GLU A 150 0.49 32.39 -7.06
CA GLU A 150 -0.54 32.07 -8.04
C GLU A 150 -1.74 31.31 -7.45
N SER A 151 -1.52 30.47 -6.44
CA SER A 151 -2.60 29.84 -5.67
C SER A 151 -3.35 30.85 -4.81
N GLY A 152 -2.74 32.01 -4.53
CA GLY A 152 -3.34 33.14 -3.85
C GLY A 152 -2.97 33.26 -2.39
N LEU A 153 -1.89 32.63 -1.92
CA LEU A 153 -1.34 32.85 -0.58
C LEU A 153 -0.53 34.16 -0.56
N PRO A 154 -0.99 35.21 0.14
CA PRO A 154 -0.37 36.52 0.06
C PRO A 154 0.86 36.65 0.97
N THR A 155 0.90 35.94 2.09
CA THR A 155 1.90 36.13 3.14
C THR A 155 2.55 34.83 3.54
N PHE A 156 3.87 34.75 3.40
CA PHE A 156 4.67 33.62 3.86
C PHE A 156 6.15 34.00 3.99
N HIS A 157 6.92 33.16 4.67
CA HIS A 157 8.36 33.36 4.84
C HIS A 157 9.13 32.33 4.03
N TYR A 158 10.34 32.67 3.63
CA TYR A 158 11.23 31.75 2.93
C TYR A 158 12.63 31.74 3.52
N LEU A 159 13.27 30.57 3.51
CA LEU A 159 14.65 30.36 3.94
C LEU A 159 15.42 29.72 2.79
N VAL A 160 16.44 30.43 2.31
CA VAL A 160 17.30 29.97 1.22
C VAL A 160 18.43 29.11 1.78
N THR A 161 18.49 27.83 1.39
CA THR A 161 19.52 26.88 1.85
C THR A 161 20.84 27.02 1.10
N ASP A 162 20.79 27.43 -0.17
CA ASP A 162 21.95 27.76 -1.00
C ASP A 162 21.71 29.08 -1.75
N ARG A 163 22.48 30.10 -1.40
CA ARG A 163 22.37 31.44 -2.00
C ARG A 163 22.97 31.53 -3.39
N ASP A 164 24.00 30.75 -3.69
CA ASP A 164 24.73 30.84 -4.95
C ASP A 164 23.91 30.25 -6.10
N GLU A 165 23.08 29.24 -5.81
CA GLU A 165 22.16 28.64 -6.79
C GLU A 165 20.86 29.43 -6.97
N THR A 166 20.49 30.32 -6.05
CA THR A 166 19.17 30.95 -6.00
C THR A 166 19.12 32.31 -6.70
N ASN A 167 18.22 32.46 -7.66
CA ASN A 167 18.00 33.73 -8.35
C ASN A 167 17.07 34.66 -7.55
N TYR A 168 17.67 35.47 -6.67
CA TYR A 168 16.96 36.46 -5.86
C TYR A 168 16.23 37.52 -6.69
N ASP A 169 16.82 38.00 -7.79
CA ASP A 169 16.18 39.02 -8.64
C ASP A 169 14.84 38.51 -9.19
N ARG A 170 14.80 37.22 -9.56
CA ARG A 170 13.57 36.58 -10.03
C ARG A 170 12.50 36.47 -8.95
N ILE A 171 12.87 36.16 -7.71
CA ILE A 171 11.94 36.14 -6.58
C ILE A 171 11.36 37.54 -6.33
N HIS A 172 12.20 38.58 -6.34
CA HIS A 172 11.74 39.97 -6.17
C HIS A 172 10.76 40.39 -7.29
N GLU A 173 11.07 40.03 -8.54
CA GLU A 173 10.19 40.30 -9.68
C GLU A 173 8.81 39.62 -9.53
N LEU A 174 8.76 38.39 -9.01
CA LEU A 174 7.51 37.67 -8.74
C LEU A 174 6.69 38.39 -7.65
N ILE A 175 7.35 38.84 -6.57
CA ILE A 175 6.70 39.58 -5.48
C ILE A 175 6.11 40.88 -5.99
N GLU A 176 6.87 41.67 -6.75
CA GLU A 176 6.41 42.96 -7.30
C GLU A 176 5.16 42.76 -8.18
N ARG A 177 5.20 41.77 -9.09
CA ARG A 177 4.05 41.45 -9.96
C ARG A 177 2.82 40.99 -9.19
N ALA A 178 3.02 40.18 -8.15
CA ALA A 178 1.90 39.73 -7.32
C ALA A 178 1.30 40.90 -6.52
N TYR A 179 2.14 41.80 -6.00
CA TYR A 179 1.72 42.98 -5.25
C TYR A 179 0.90 43.98 -6.09
N GLU A 180 1.20 44.12 -7.38
CA GLU A 180 0.42 44.95 -8.30
C GLU A 180 -1.06 44.52 -8.39
N VAL A 181 -1.33 43.23 -8.16
CA VAL A 181 -2.66 42.62 -8.27
C VAL A 181 -3.30 42.42 -6.88
N ASP A 182 -2.48 42.13 -5.87
CA ASP A 182 -2.90 41.85 -4.49
C ASP A 182 -2.00 42.60 -3.51
N ASN A 183 -2.51 43.72 -2.99
CA ASN A 183 -1.77 44.61 -2.08
C ASN A 183 -1.50 44.02 -0.69
N SER A 184 -1.99 42.82 -0.40
CA SER A 184 -1.70 42.10 0.84
C SER A 184 -0.43 41.25 0.75
N VAL A 185 0.19 41.15 -0.43
CA VAL A 185 1.40 40.35 -0.65
C VAL A 185 2.56 40.85 0.22
N LEU A 186 3.09 39.97 1.07
CA LEU A 186 4.23 40.24 1.94
C LEU A 186 5.05 38.97 2.16
N LEU A 187 6.20 38.91 1.48
CA LEU A 187 7.17 37.83 1.65
C LEU A 187 8.37 38.33 2.44
N GLN A 188 8.87 37.50 3.36
CA GLN A 188 10.04 37.82 4.18
C GLN A 188 11.05 36.68 4.12
N GLU A 189 12.29 37.01 3.78
CA GLU A 189 13.41 36.07 3.91
C GLU A 189 13.79 35.94 5.40
N ILE A 190 13.99 34.72 5.86
CA ILE A 190 14.58 34.46 7.17
C ILE A 190 16.09 34.73 7.10
N ASP A 191 16.55 35.68 7.90
CA ASP A 191 17.98 36.04 7.96
C ASP A 191 18.78 34.96 8.71
N THR A 192 19.47 34.13 7.96
CA THR A 192 20.35 33.06 8.46
C THR A 192 21.68 33.57 9.03
N THR A 193 21.99 34.88 8.91
CA THR A 193 23.18 35.48 9.54
C THR A 193 23.02 35.69 11.04
N ILE A 194 21.78 35.67 11.51
CA ILE A 194 21.46 35.73 12.93
C ILE A 194 21.50 34.31 13.47
N ASP A 195 22.48 34.03 14.33
CA ASP A 195 22.63 32.72 14.97
C ASP A 195 21.43 32.44 15.89
N ARG A 196 20.51 31.60 15.40
CA ARG A 196 19.32 31.13 16.11
C ARG A 196 19.11 29.67 15.77
N PRO A 197 18.69 28.85 16.75
CA PRO A 197 18.41 27.47 16.46
C PRO A 197 17.16 27.35 15.56
N LEU A 198 17.19 26.45 14.59
CA LEU A 198 16.13 26.31 13.58
C LEU A 198 14.74 26.02 14.19
N HIS A 199 14.66 25.35 15.34
CA HIS A 199 13.37 25.12 16.00
C HIS A 199 12.66 26.43 16.42
N GLU A 200 13.40 27.48 16.81
CA GLU A 200 12.83 28.80 17.11
C GLU A 200 12.35 29.50 15.83
N VAL A 201 13.00 29.24 14.70
CA VAL A 201 12.57 29.77 13.40
C VAL A 201 11.24 29.13 12.99
N PHE A 202 11.02 27.86 13.30
CA PHE A 202 9.83 27.12 12.86
C PHE A 202 8.60 27.39 13.74
N GLU A 203 8.80 27.82 15.00
CA GLU A 203 7.74 28.05 15.99
C GLU A 203 6.54 28.87 15.48
N PRO A 204 6.72 29.99 14.75
CA PRO A 204 5.60 30.84 14.33
C PRO A 204 4.75 30.27 13.19
N PHE A 205 5.18 29.18 12.56
CA PHE A 205 4.57 28.64 11.35
C PHE A 205 3.75 27.39 11.65
N ASP A 206 2.69 27.17 10.88
CA ASP A 206 1.86 25.97 10.98
C ASP A 206 2.27 24.92 9.93
N TRP A 207 2.74 25.41 8.77
CA TRP A 207 3.11 24.62 7.61
C TRP A 207 4.54 24.91 7.17
N ILE A 208 5.30 23.83 7.01
CA ILE A 208 6.68 23.85 6.54
C ILE A 208 6.74 23.13 5.20
N LEU A 209 7.15 23.83 4.15
CA LEU A 209 7.36 23.25 2.82
C LEU A 209 8.85 23.19 2.55
N TYR A 210 9.35 22.03 2.11
CA TYR A 210 10.75 21.85 1.76
C TYR A 210 10.88 21.42 0.31
N VAL A 211 11.74 22.11 -0.44
CA VAL A 211 12.06 21.74 -1.83
C VAL A 211 13.55 21.58 -2.06
N SER A 212 13.91 20.54 -2.81
CA SER A 212 15.30 20.29 -3.21
C SER A 212 15.41 19.89 -4.67
N GLN A 213 16.11 20.72 -5.45
CA GLN A 213 16.40 20.43 -6.86
C GLN A 213 17.53 19.41 -7.06
N ASN A 214 18.38 19.24 -6.05
CA ASN A 214 19.57 18.38 -6.09
C ASN A 214 19.38 17.05 -5.33
N GLY A 215 18.16 16.78 -4.82
CA GLY A 215 17.86 15.55 -4.08
C GLY A 215 18.55 15.49 -2.71
N ASP A 216 18.65 16.62 -1.99
CA ASP A 216 19.24 16.71 -0.65
C ASP A 216 18.37 15.99 0.41
N ILE A 217 18.55 14.67 0.52
CA ILE A 217 17.84 13.82 1.48
C ILE A 217 18.23 14.15 2.92
N ASP A 218 19.49 14.50 3.18
CA ASP A 218 19.99 14.78 4.53
C ASP A 218 19.41 16.10 5.08
N GLY A 219 19.34 17.13 4.23
CA GLY A 219 18.65 18.38 4.55
C GLY A 219 17.17 18.14 4.81
N LEU A 220 16.51 17.33 3.98
CA LEU A 220 15.11 16.95 4.19
C LEU A 220 14.90 16.26 5.54
N LYS A 221 15.68 15.22 5.86
CA LYS A 221 15.60 14.49 7.14
C LYS A 221 15.79 15.43 8.33
N THR A 222 16.72 16.38 8.22
CA THR A 222 16.99 17.39 9.27
C THR A 222 15.76 18.28 9.48
N VAL A 223 15.20 18.83 8.41
CA VAL A 223 14.01 19.69 8.47
C VAL A 223 12.80 18.92 9.02
N HIS A 224 12.59 17.69 8.54
CA HIS A 224 11.49 16.86 9.00
C HIS A 224 11.60 16.48 10.48
N THR A 225 12.81 16.17 10.96
CA THR A 225 13.07 15.93 12.40
C THR A 225 12.64 17.13 13.25
N ILE A 226 13.00 18.35 12.82
CA ILE A 226 12.60 19.59 13.51
C ILE A 226 11.07 19.75 13.46
N CYS A 227 10.42 19.51 12.32
CA CYS A 227 8.97 19.56 12.20
C CYS A 227 8.29 18.59 13.17
N ARG A 228 8.81 17.37 13.32
CA ARG A 228 8.30 16.36 14.26
C ARG A 228 8.44 16.80 15.71
N GLU A 229 9.60 17.33 16.09
CA GLU A 229 9.85 17.84 17.45
C GLU A 229 9.00 19.07 17.79
N THR A 230 8.78 19.95 16.81
CA THR A 230 8.03 21.20 16.95
C THR A 230 6.55 21.08 16.57
N LYS A 231 6.08 19.88 16.23
CA LYS A 231 4.68 19.55 15.90
C LYS A 231 4.12 20.38 14.74
N LYS A 232 4.89 20.50 13.66
CA LYS A 232 4.52 21.27 12.46
C LYS A 232 4.08 20.35 11.34
N ASN A 233 3.12 20.81 10.54
CA ASN A 233 2.75 20.10 9.32
C ASN A 233 3.87 20.29 8.28
N PHE A 234 4.15 19.24 7.51
CA PHE A 234 5.29 19.21 6.61
C PHE A 234 4.91 18.65 5.24
N ILE A 235 5.37 19.31 4.17
CA ILE A 235 5.19 18.82 2.79
C ILE A 235 6.52 18.96 2.03
N PRO A 236 7.20 17.85 1.69
CA PRO A 236 8.42 17.89 0.90
C PRO A 236 8.13 17.74 -0.60
N ALA A 237 9.02 18.28 -1.43
CA ALA A 237 9.21 17.81 -2.80
C ALA A 237 10.68 17.83 -3.20
N ILE A 238 11.15 16.76 -3.82
CA ILE A 238 12.55 16.62 -4.22
C ILE A 238 12.67 16.14 -5.66
N CYS A 239 13.70 16.62 -6.34
CA CYS A 239 14.11 16.11 -7.63
C CYS A 239 15.22 15.09 -7.43
N LEU A 240 15.03 13.86 -7.92
CA LEU A 240 16.08 12.86 -8.07
C LEU A 240 16.60 12.88 -9.52
N SER A 241 17.53 11.99 -9.86
CA SER A 241 18.15 11.94 -11.19
C SER A 241 17.15 11.68 -12.33
N THR A 242 16.22 10.76 -12.13
CA THR A 242 15.32 10.25 -13.18
C THR A 242 13.84 10.51 -12.89
N LEU A 243 13.51 10.90 -11.65
CA LEU A 243 12.15 11.14 -11.20
C LEU A 243 12.07 12.21 -10.13
N GLY A 244 10.87 12.73 -9.93
CA GLY A 244 10.53 13.67 -8.89
C GLY A 244 9.61 13.04 -7.86
N ILE A 245 9.77 13.42 -6.60
CA ILE A 245 8.90 12.98 -5.50
C ILE A 245 8.25 14.22 -4.87
N ALA A 246 6.95 14.17 -4.63
CA ALA A 246 6.22 15.18 -3.87
C ALA A 246 5.34 14.52 -2.80
N GLY A 247 5.24 15.17 -1.64
CA GLY A 247 4.59 14.59 -0.47
C GLY A 247 5.46 13.51 0.22
N PRO A 248 4.89 12.80 1.22
CA PRO A 248 3.51 12.89 1.67
C PRO A 248 3.21 14.21 2.39
N VAL A 249 1.92 14.51 2.55
CA VAL A 249 1.47 15.55 3.47
C VAL A 249 1.53 15.00 4.89
N VAL A 250 2.53 15.44 5.66
CA VAL A 250 2.74 14.99 7.04
C VAL A 250 1.99 15.93 7.98
N MET A 251 1.06 15.36 8.74
CA MET A 251 0.24 16.05 9.74
C MET A 251 0.76 15.74 11.15
N GLU A 252 0.62 16.67 12.12
CA GLU A 252 1.04 16.43 13.52
C GLU A 252 0.49 15.12 14.12
N ASN A 253 -0.70 14.71 13.71
CA ASN A 253 -1.44 13.60 14.29
C ASN A 253 -1.30 12.27 13.54
N ARG A 254 -0.38 12.17 12.58
CA ARG A 254 -0.13 10.95 11.82
C ARG A 254 1.30 10.46 12.02
N ASP A 255 1.42 9.15 12.12
CA ASP A 255 2.72 8.49 12.27
C ASP A 255 3.38 8.23 10.91
N GLU A 256 2.60 8.18 9.82
CA GLU A 256 3.12 8.05 8.47
C GLU A 256 3.79 9.37 8.02
N CYS A 257 5.06 9.27 7.66
CA CYS A 257 5.87 10.43 7.29
C CYS A 257 6.71 10.17 6.03
N TRP A 258 7.51 11.16 5.65
CA TRP A 258 8.42 11.06 4.51
C TRP A 258 9.35 9.85 4.57
N GLU A 259 9.94 9.55 5.73
CA GLU A 259 10.84 8.41 5.90
C GLU A 259 10.10 7.10 5.64
N SER A 260 8.82 6.99 6.04
CA SER A 260 8.02 5.81 5.69
C SER A 260 7.91 5.64 4.18
N ALA A 261 7.57 6.71 3.44
CA ALA A 261 7.54 6.66 1.99
C ALA A 261 8.91 6.31 1.38
N TRP A 262 9.99 6.92 1.88
CA TRP A 262 11.36 6.69 1.39
C TRP A 262 11.84 5.25 1.62
N HIS A 263 11.59 4.69 2.79
CA HIS A 263 11.96 3.31 3.12
C HIS A 263 11.13 2.29 2.35
N ARG A 264 9.88 2.61 2.00
CA ARG A 264 9.00 1.74 1.20
C ARG A 264 9.28 1.82 -0.30
N LEU A 265 9.76 2.95 -0.80
CA LEU A 265 10.06 3.13 -2.22
C LEU A 265 11.03 2.05 -2.72
N HIS A 266 10.67 1.32 -3.76
CA HIS A 266 11.50 0.28 -4.35
C HIS A 266 12.68 0.87 -5.12
N GLU A 267 13.84 0.24 -4.99
CA GLU A 267 15.06 0.66 -5.68
C GLU A 267 14.91 0.60 -7.22
N THR A 268 14.14 -0.36 -7.73
CA THR A 268 13.81 -0.51 -9.16
C THR A 268 13.11 0.72 -9.74
N THR A 269 12.41 1.50 -8.90
CA THR A 269 11.77 2.75 -9.31
C THR A 269 12.79 3.84 -9.62
N LEU A 270 13.95 3.82 -8.94
CA LEU A 270 15.04 4.76 -9.20
C LEU A 270 15.99 4.28 -10.32
N GLN A 271 16.06 2.97 -10.55
CA GLN A 271 16.96 2.35 -11.52
C GLN A 271 16.42 2.53 -12.95
N ASN A 272 16.82 3.63 -13.61
CA ASN A 272 16.82 3.72 -15.07
C ASN A 272 18.26 3.76 -15.57
N GLU A 273 18.64 2.73 -16.32
CA GLU A 273 19.92 2.67 -17.02
C GLU A 273 20.00 3.81 -18.06
N ASN A 274 20.91 4.75 -17.82
CA ASN A 274 21.38 5.79 -18.74
C ASN A 274 20.42 6.97 -18.97
N SER A 275 20.42 7.95 -18.07
CA SER A 275 20.15 9.34 -18.46
C SER A 275 21.06 10.30 -17.70
N SER A 276 22.01 10.89 -18.42
CA SER A 276 22.91 11.93 -17.92
C SER A 276 22.32 13.34 -17.97
N ASP A 277 21.03 13.49 -18.29
CA ASP A 277 20.39 14.79 -18.40
C ASP A 277 19.63 15.15 -17.12
N SER A 278 20.39 15.91 -16.33
CA SER A 278 20.09 16.66 -15.13
C SER A 278 18.90 17.62 -15.27
N PHE A 279 18.07 17.68 -14.23
CA PHE A 279 17.22 18.81 -13.83
C PHE A 279 16.44 19.56 -14.94
N SER A 280 15.11 19.44 -14.93
CA SER A 280 14.21 20.23 -15.76
C SER A 280 13.44 21.25 -14.92
N GLN A 281 13.52 22.53 -15.31
CA GLN A 281 12.73 23.60 -14.69
C GLN A 281 11.21 23.35 -14.77
N ILE A 282 10.77 22.59 -15.79
CA ILE A 282 9.36 22.23 -15.95
C ILE A 282 8.95 21.21 -14.90
N THR A 283 9.76 20.16 -14.69
CA THR A 283 9.44 19.10 -13.73
C THR A 283 9.53 19.63 -12.29
N SER A 284 10.49 20.51 -11.99
CA SER A 284 10.56 21.18 -10.69
C SER A 284 9.33 22.06 -10.43
N ALA A 285 8.87 22.80 -11.46
CA ALA A 285 7.65 23.61 -11.34
C ALA A 285 6.38 22.75 -11.18
N MET A 286 6.32 21.58 -11.82
CA MET A 286 5.21 20.63 -11.62
C MET A 286 5.17 20.13 -10.18
N LEU A 287 6.29 19.66 -9.63
CA LEU A 287 6.37 19.19 -8.23
C LEU A 287 6.03 20.30 -7.23
N ALA A 288 6.55 21.51 -7.45
CA ALA A 288 6.22 22.68 -6.63
C ALA A 288 4.71 22.98 -6.65
N ASN A 289 4.08 22.94 -7.82
CA ASN A 289 2.63 23.10 -7.94
C ASN A 289 1.85 21.99 -7.23
N VAL A 290 2.32 20.73 -7.30
CA VAL A 290 1.69 19.60 -6.59
C VAL A 290 1.66 19.86 -5.09
N ILE A 291 2.78 20.21 -4.45
CA ILE A 291 2.81 20.44 -3.00
C ILE A 291 2.03 21.68 -2.58
N VAL A 292 1.99 22.74 -3.41
CA VAL A 292 1.17 23.92 -3.14
C VAL A 292 -0.32 23.59 -3.25
N PHE A 293 -0.70 22.74 -4.20
CA PHE A 293 -2.07 22.29 -4.33
C PHE A 293 -2.49 21.40 -3.15
N GLU A 294 -1.59 20.54 -2.68
CA GLU A 294 -1.83 19.78 -1.45
C GLU A 294 -1.99 20.68 -0.22
N LEU A 295 -1.12 21.70 -0.06
CA LEU A 295 -1.26 22.71 0.99
C LEU A 295 -2.62 23.43 0.88
N PHE A 296 -2.99 23.86 -0.33
CA PHE A 296 -4.24 24.54 -0.60
C PHE A 296 -5.45 23.72 -0.14
N LYS A 297 -5.50 22.45 -0.54
CA LYS A 297 -6.53 21.49 -0.12
C LYS A 297 -6.58 21.35 1.41
N HIS A 298 -5.45 21.05 2.04
CA HIS A 298 -5.39 20.68 3.46
C HIS A 298 -5.65 21.84 4.45
N VAL A 299 -5.34 23.07 4.04
CA VAL A 299 -5.63 24.27 4.84
C VAL A 299 -7.08 24.72 4.64
N ALA A 300 -7.57 24.69 3.40
CA ALA A 300 -8.88 25.23 3.07
C ALA A 300 -10.03 24.34 3.57
N ASP A 301 -9.85 23.02 3.58
CA ASP A 301 -10.84 22.09 4.11
C ASP A 301 -10.24 20.74 4.54
N ASP A 302 -10.69 20.27 5.71
CA ASP A 302 -10.35 18.96 6.25
C ASP A 302 -10.92 17.81 5.39
N SER A 303 -11.97 18.07 4.60
CA SER A 303 -12.59 17.06 3.73
C SER A 303 -11.66 16.53 2.63
N TYR A 304 -10.66 17.33 2.20
CA TYR A 304 -9.67 16.94 1.20
C TYR A 304 -8.49 16.14 1.77
N ARG A 305 -8.47 15.88 3.08
CA ARG A 305 -7.38 15.10 3.69
C ARG A 305 -7.52 13.64 3.29
N GLU A 306 -6.56 13.15 2.52
CA GLU A 306 -6.54 11.76 2.09
C GLU A 306 -6.55 10.81 3.29
N LYS A 307 -7.38 9.77 3.22
CA LYS A 307 -7.48 8.79 4.31
C LYS A 307 -6.23 7.93 4.39
N GLU A 308 -5.69 7.56 3.25
CA GLU A 308 -4.44 6.81 3.12
C GLU A 308 -3.28 7.77 2.92
N SER A 309 -2.13 7.43 3.47
CA SER A 309 -0.91 8.21 3.28
C SER A 309 -0.29 7.86 1.93
N GLN A 310 -0.01 8.88 1.11
CA GLN A 310 0.43 8.70 -0.27
C GLN A 310 1.53 9.71 -0.62
N PHE A 311 2.37 9.36 -1.59
CA PHE A 311 3.32 10.27 -2.20
C PHE A 311 3.18 10.25 -3.73
N PHE A 312 3.54 11.35 -4.37
CA PHE A 312 3.45 11.52 -5.81
C PHE A 312 4.80 11.26 -6.46
N LEU A 313 4.82 10.43 -7.50
CA LEU A 313 5.98 10.19 -8.34
C LEU A 313 5.76 10.84 -9.71
N LEU A 314 6.77 11.59 -10.18
CA LEU A 314 6.81 12.17 -11.52
C LEU A 314 7.99 11.57 -12.29
N ASN A 315 7.71 10.77 -13.32
CA ASN A 315 8.74 10.29 -14.23
C ASN A 315 9.13 11.41 -15.21
N TYR A 316 10.41 11.75 -15.31
CA TYR A 316 10.86 12.85 -16.16
C TYR A 316 10.90 12.52 -17.66
N GLU A 317 11.05 11.25 -18.01
CA GLU A 317 11.07 10.79 -19.39
C GLU A 317 9.66 10.74 -19.99
N THR A 318 8.70 10.16 -19.26
CA THR A 318 7.32 10.00 -19.73
C THR A 318 6.41 11.17 -19.36
N LEU A 319 6.81 12.01 -18.39
CA LEU A 319 5.98 13.02 -17.72
C LEU A 319 4.72 12.44 -17.07
N GLU A 320 4.71 11.14 -16.81
CA GLU A 320 3.66 10.47 -16.07
C GLU A 320 3.79 10.78 -14.58
N GLY A 321 2.67 11.18 -13.98
CA GLY A 321 2.58 11.57 -12.58
C GLY A 321 1.48 10.78 -11.89
N THR A 322 1.81 10.01 -10.86
CA THR A 322 0.86 9.14 -10.15
C THR A 322 1.07 9.18 -8.64
N TRP A 323 -0.02 9.05 -7.89
CA TRP A 323 -0.01 8.93 -6.43
C TRP A 323 0.10 7.46 -6.02
N HIS A 324 1.01 7.17 -5.11
CA HIS A 324 1.28 5.82 -4.61
C HIS A 324 1.01 5.77 -3.10
N PRO A 325 0.08 4.90 -2.63
CA PRO A 325 -0.12 4.68 -1.20
C PRO A 325 1.07 3.94 -0.61
N PHE A 326 1.29 4.15 0.69
CA PHE A 326 2.30 3.41 1.43
C PHE A 326 1.85 3.18 2.88
N ILE A 327 2.43 2.16 3.49
CA ILE A 327 2.18 1.79 4.89
C ILE A 327 3.33 2.36 5.73
N LYS A 328 3.02 2.81 6.96
CA LYS A 328 4.00 3.20 7.97
C LYS A 328 5.17 2.22 7.98
N HIS A 329 6.39 2.74 7.91
CA HIS A 329 7.60 1.93 7.97
C HIS A 329 8.17 1.94 9.39
N PRO A 330 8.63 0.80 9.94
CA PRO A 330 9.09 0.75 11.32
C PRO A 330 10.28 1.65 11.64
N LEU A 331 11.20 1.84 10.70
CA LEU A 331 12.37 2.72 10.90
C LEU A 331 12.02 4.22 10.91
N ALA A 332 10.78 4.59 10.58
CA ALA A 332 10.36 5.99 10.60
C ALA A 332 10.07 6.50 12.03
N THR A 333 9.81 5.61 12.97
CA THR A 333 9.55 5.92 14.38
C THR A 333 10.61 5.29 15.28
N ASP A 334 10.82 5.85 16.47
CA ASP A 334 11.69 5.26 17.50
C ASP A 334 11.01 4.06 18.20
N GLU A 335 10.10 3.35 17.52
CA GLU A 335 9.36 2.23 18.11
C GLU A 335 10.27 1.02 18.29
N SER A 336 10.39 0.56 19.54
CA SER A 336 11.07 -0.70 19.84
C SER A 336 10.17 -1.88 19.50
N PHE A 337 10.70 -2.84 18.74
CA PHE A 337 10.03 -4.11 18.51
C PHE A 337 9.97 -4.95 19.78
N THR A 338 8.77 -5.42 20.14
CA THR A 338 8.57 -6.41 21.21
C THR A 338 8.14 -7.72 20.59
N ILE A 339 8.93 -8.78 20.80
CA ILE A 339 8.57 -10.15 20.40
C ILE A 339 8.09 -10.87 21.65
N ASP A 340 6.79 -11.15 21.70
CA ASP A 340 6.17 -11.84 22.82
C ASP A 340 6.17 -13.36 22.61
N THR A 341 6.43 -14.11 23.67
CA THR A 341 6.28 -15.58 23.64
C THR A 341 4.84 -15.97 23.93
N ILE A 342 4.29 -16.90 23.15
CA ILE A 342 2.93 -17.40 23.31
C ILE A 342 2.91 -18.55 24.31
N GLU A 343 2.50 -18.26 25.53
CA GLU A 343 2.22 -19.28 26.55
C GLU A 343 0.88 -20.01 26.31
N ASN A 344 0.74 -21.22 26.85
CA ASN A 344 -0.47 -22.07 26.80
C ASN A 344 -0.99 -22.30 25.38
N LEU A 345 -0.08 -22.69 24.47
CA LEU A 345 -0.35 -22.91 23.04
C LEU A 345 -1.58 -23.81 22.80
N SER A 346 -1.65 -24.96 23.47
CA SER A 346 -2.73 -25.94 23.28
C SER A 346 -4.13 -25.36 23.59
N GLU A 347 -4.24 -24.57 24.67
CA GLU A 347 -5.51 -23.91 25.04
C GLU A 347 -5.89 -22.82 24.02
N LYS A 348 -4.92 -22.04 23.55
CA LYS A 348 -5.14 -20.96 22.58
C LYS A 348 -5.56 -21.50 21.21
N LEU A 349 -4.97 -22.61 20.75
CA LEU A 349 -5.33 -23.27 19.51
C LEU A 349 -6.80 -23.73 19.52
N GLU A 350 -7.29 -24.29 20.63
CA GLU A 350 -8.69 -24.68 20.77
C GLU A 350 -9.63 -23.47 20.70
N HIS A 351 -9.31 -22.41 21.45
CA HIS A 351 -10.16 -21.24 21.59
C HIS A 351 -10.22 -20.34 20.33
N ARG A 352 -9.16 -20.28 19.53
CA ARG A 352 -9.05 -19.40 18.35
C ARG A 352 -9.26 -20.08 17.00
N SER A 353 -9.46 -21.39 16.98
CA SER A 353 -9.61 -22.21 15.76
C SER A 353 -10.66 -21.73 14.74
N ASN A 354 -11.65 -20.93 15.16
CA ASN A 354 -12.76 -20.47 14.30
C ASN A 354 -12.96 -18.94 14.28
N GLN A 355 -12.02 -18.14 14.80
CA GLN A 355 -12.27 -16.71 15.04
C GLN A 355 -12.05 -15.80 13.82
N HIS A 356 -11.33 -16.23 12.79
CA HIS A 356 -11.05 -15.41 11.61
C HIS A 356 -11.02 -16.26 10.33
N THR A 357 -12.17 -16.40 9.65
CA THR A 357 -12.18 -16.76 8.22
C THR A 357 -12.64 -15.52 7.47
N SER A 358 -11.69 -14.69 7.06
CA SER A 358 -12.01 -13.46 6.33
C SER A 358 -12.14 -13.80 4.85
N THR A 359 -13.25 -13.44 4.21
CA THR A 359 -13.38 -13.57 2.75
C THR A 359 -12.58 -12.52 1.98
N ASP A 360 -11.81 -11.67 2.66
CA ASP A 360 -11.16 -10.48 2.10
C ASP A 360 -9.63 -10.58 2.04
N VAL A 361 -9.03 -11.75 2.30
CA VAL A 361 -7.56 -11.94 2.28
C VAL A 361 -6.91 -11.54 0.94
N PHE A 362 -7.61 -11.74 -0.19
CA PHE A 362 -7.11 -11.31 -1.49
C PHE A 362 -7.11 -9.79 -1.67
N ARG A 363 -8.10 -9.08 -1.11
CA ARG A 363 -8.12 -7.61 -1.11
C ARG A 363 -7.01 -7.05 -0.23
N PHE A 364 -6.75 -7.73 0.89
CA PHE A 364 -5.61 -7.40 1.74
C PHE A 364 -4.29 -7.54 0.98
N PHE A 365 -4.04 -8.67 0.31
CA PHE A 365 -2.83 -8.83 -0.51
C PHE A 365 -2.74 -7.80 -1.65
N ASP A 366 -3.86 -7.48 -2.30
CA ASP A 366 -3.92 -6.42 -3.31
C ASP A 366 -3.51 -5.06 -2.74
N SER A 367 -3.98 -4.71 -1.53
CA SER A 367 -3.58 -3.47 -0.84
C SER A 367 -2.11 -3.42 -0.44
N LEU A 368 -1.46 -4.58 -0.31
CA LEU A 368 -0.02 -4.68 -0.03
C LEU A 368 0.84 -4.65 -1.30
N THR A 369 0.23 -4.73 -2.49
CA THR A 369 0.93 -4.91 -3.76
C THR A 369 1.07 -3.60 -4.52
N SER A 370 2.32 -3.18 -4.77
CA SER A 370 2.65 -2.06 -5.65
C SER A 370 4.08 -2.21 -6.17
N LYS A 371 4.30 -1.91 -7.45
CA LYS A 371 5.62 -1.97 -8.07
C LYS A 371 6.56 -0.90 -7.54
N GLU A 372 6.03 0.17 -6.97
CA GLU A 372 6.78 1.33 -6.50
C GLU A 372 7.00 1.35 -4.99
N ALA A 373 6.03 0.92 -4.18
CA ALA A 373 6.11 1.06 -2.71
C ALA A 373 5.39 -0.03 -1.88
N GLY A 374 4.98 -1.13 -2.52
CA GLY A 374 4.25 -2.21 -1.84
C GLY A 374 5.12 -3.03 -0.90
N ILE A 375 4.50 -3.76 0.03
CA ILE A 375 5.20 -4.88 0.69
C ILE A 375 5.52 -5.96 -0.35
N PHE A 376 4.57 -6.19 -1.26
CA PHE A 376 4.75 -7.02 -2.42
C PHE A 376 5.06 -6.15 -3.64
N HIS A 377 6.20 -6.42 -4.26
CA HIS A 377 6.55 -5.86 -5.57
C HIS A 377 5.76 -6.57 -6.69
N VAL A 378 5.58 -7.88 -6.56
CA VAL A 378 4.84 -8.74 -7.49
C VAL A 378 3.95 -9.68 -6.69
N TRP A 379 2.70 -9.80 -7.10
CA TRP A 379 1.75 -10.82 -6.63
C TRP A 379 0.74 -11.14 -7.76
N ASP A 380 1.17 -11.90 -8.76
CA ASP A 380 0.37 -12.25 -9.94
C ASP A 380 0.88 -13.53 -10.62
N GLU A 381 0.14 -14.04 -11.60
CA GLU A 381 0.45 -15.27 -12.31
C GLU A 381 1.49 -15.12 -13.43
N GLN A 382 1.73 -13.88 -13.88
CA GLN A 382 2.53 -13.53 -15.07
C GLN A 382 2.25 -14.48 -16.26
N ASP A 383 3.29 -14.84 -17.01
CA ASP A 383 3.22 -15.72 -18.18
C ASP A 383 3.42 -17.21 -17.81
N SER A 384 3.19 -17.60 -16.55
CA SER A 384 3.40 -18.98 -16.08
C SER A 384 2.45 -19.99 -16.71
N TYR A 385 2.96 -21.21 -16.94
CA TYR A 385 2.10 -22.37 -17.21
C TYR A 385 1.24 -22.67 -15.98
N GLN A 386 -0.06 -22.86 -16.19
CA GLN A 386 -1.03 -23.06 -15.10
C GLN A 386 -1.49 -24.52 -14.96
N LEU A 387 -0.76 -25.46 -15.57
CA LEU A 387 -1.05 -26.90 -15.52
C LEU A 387 0.26 -27.71 -15.43
N PRO A 388 0.27 -28.82 -14.66
CA PRO A 388 -0.84 -29.34 -13.85
C PRO A 388 -1.13 -28.55 -12.58
N LEU A 389 -0.18 -27.74 -12.09
CA LEU A 389 -0.37 -26.84 -10.95
C LEU A 389 -0.72 -25.43 -11.42
N SER A 390 -1.63 -24.78 -10.72
CA SER A 390 -1.76 -23.33 -10.81
C SER A 390 -0.53 -22.69 -10.13
N GLN A 391 -0.01 -21.62 -10.71
CA GLN A 391 1.20 -20.94 -10.23
C GLN A 391 0.95 -19.45 -10.07
N CYS A 392 1.50 -18.89 -8.98
CA CYS A 392 1.45 -17.46 -8.69
C CYS A 392 2.83 -17.02 -8.19
N TYR A 393 3.36 -15.95 -8.77
CA TYR A 393 4.61 -15.35 -8.36
C TYR A 393 4.40 -14.43 -7.16
N ILE A 394 5.43 -14.35 -6.32
CA ILE A 394 5.51 -13.39 -5.24
C ILE A 394 6.92 -12.83 -5.18
N GLN A 395 7.04 -11.51 -5.12
CA GLN A 395 8.29 -10.82 -4.84
C GLN A 395 8.06 -9.78 -3.75
N VAL A 396 8.95 -9.76 -2.78
CA VAL A 396 8.79 -8.99 -1.55
C VAL A 396 9.86 -7.91 -1.47
N ALA A 397 9.47 -6.71 -1.04
CA ALA A 397 10.41 -5.64 -0.75
C ALA A 397 11.22 -5.98 0.50
N THR A 398 12.51 -5.65 0.50
CA THR A 398 13.39 -5.91 1.64
C THR A 398 12.98 -5.02 2.82
N PRO A 399 12.48 -5.58 3.93
CA PRO A 399 12.09 -4.81 5.11
C PRO A 399 13.29 -4.12 5.76
N LEU A 400 13.02 -3.08 6.56
CA LEU A 400 14.04 -2.38 7.34
C LEU A 400 15.21 -1.86 6.48
N SER A 401 14.98 -1.54 5.21
CA SER A 401 15.96 -0.86 4.35
C SER A 401 16.09 0.60 4.78
N ASP A 402 17.28 1.19 4.67
CA ASP A 402 17.48 2.64 4.85
C ASP A 402 16.82 3.49 3.73
N GLY A 403 16.26 2.82 2.71
CA GLY A 403 15.50 3.41 1.62
C GLY A 403 16.41 3.94 0.50
N PRO A 404 16.09 3.70 -0.78
CA PRO A 404 15.03 2.82 -1.29
C PRO A 404 15.20 1.34 -0.89
N ALA A 405 14.12 0.56 -0.92
CA ALA A 405 14.12 -0.87 -0.59
C ALA A 405 14.59 -1.73 -1.78
N PRO A 406 15.65 -2.54 -1.62
CA PRO A 406 15.97 -3.61 -2.55
C PRO A 406 14.86 -4.66 -2.58
N LEU A 407 14.84 -5.52 -3.60
CA LEU A 407 13.87 -6.59 -3.71
C LEU A 407 14.50 -7.93 -3.31
N LEU A 408 13.73 -8.73 -2.56
CA LEU A 408 14.07 -10.13 -2.33
C LEU A 408 13.89 -10.94 -3.62
N PRO A 409 14.47 -12.16 -3.71
CA PRO A 409 14.31 -13.00 -4.89
C PRO A 409 12.84 -13.26 -5.23
N LEU A 410 12.52 -13.29 -6.53
CA LEU A 410 11.22 -13.71 -7.03
C LEU A 410 11.00 -15.19 -6.68
N MET A 411 9.84 -15.51 -6.10
CA MET A 411 9.46 -16.88 -5.75
C MET A 411 8.20 -17.30 -6.50
N THR A 412 8.10 -18.60 -6.77
CA THR A 412 6.91 -19.21 -7.37
C THR A 412 6.21 -20.07 -6.33
N CYS A 413 4.94 -19.77 -6.07
CA CYS A 413 4.06 -20.59 -5.24
C CYS A 413 3.07 -21.35 -6.13
N SER A 414 2.51 -22.45 -5.61
CA SER A 414 1.62 -23.31 -6.39
C SER A 414 0.48 -23.89 -5.58
N GLY A 415 -0.57 -24.29 -6.28
CA GLY A 415 -1.73 -25.00 -5.73
C GLY A 415 -2.46 -25.80 -6.80
N LEU A 416 -3.46 -26.59 -6.42
CA LEU A 416 -4.33 -27.26 -7.39
C LEU A 416 -5.22 -26.26 -8.13
N THR A 417 -5.59 -25.17 -7.47
CA THR A 417 -6.44 -24.12 -8.03
C THR A 417 -5.72 -22.76 -8.04
N HIS A 418 -6.18 -21.84 -8.89
CA HIS A 418 -5.67 -20.46 -8.92
C HIS A 418 -5.81 -19.78 -7.56
N ASN A 419 -6.93 -20.01 -6.86
CA ASN A 419 -7.17 -19.42 -5.55
C ASN A 419 -6.15 -19.93 -4.52
N GLU A 420 -5.85 -21.23 -4.50
CA GLU A 420 -4.81 -21.80 -3.64
C GLU A 420 -3.45 -21.20 -3.98
N ALA A 421 -3.04 -21.21 -5.25
CA ALA A 421 -1.74 -20.67 -5.65
C ALA A 421 -1.57 -19.20 -5.27
N ARG A 422 -2.58 -18.36 -5.51
CA ARG A 422 -2.58 -16.94 -5.13
C ARG A 422 -2.53 -16.74 -3.62
N ARG A 423 -3.30 -17.54 -2.87
CA ARG A 423 -3.34 -17.47 -1.41
C ARG A 423 -2.01 -17.87 -0.79
N GLU A 424 -1.43 -18.97 -1.26
CA GLU A 424 -0.10 -19.42 -0.88
C GLU A 424 0.98 -18.38 -1.20
N ALA A 425 0.93 -17.76 -2.39
CA ALA A 425 1.84 -16.68 -2.76
C ALA A 425 1.77 -15.50 -1.78
N GLY A 426 0.56 -15.05 -1.40
CA GLY A 426 0.40 -13.94 -0.48
C GLY A 426 0.87 -14.24 0.94
N LEU A 427 0.52 -15.43 1.48
CA LEU A 427 0.99 -15.86 2.81
C LEU A 427 2.51 -16.04 2.84
N THR A 428 3.10 -16.68 1.83
CA THR A 428 4.56 -16.82 1.69
C THR A 428 5.25 -15.47 1.53
N GLY A 429 4.61 -14.49 0.89
CA GLY A 429 5.10 -13.12 0.82
C GLY A 429 5.26 -12.49 2.21
N ILE A 430 4.24 -12.62 3.06
CA ILE A 430 4.27 -12.12 4.45
C ILE A 430 5.30 -12.88 5.29
N GLU A 431 5.35 -14.20 5.17
CA GLU A 431 6.33 -15.05 5.86
C GLU A 431 7.75 -14.64 5.51
N THR A 432 8.01 -14.38 4.23
CA THR A 432 9.33 -13.97 3.73
C THR A 432 9.69 -12.56 4.21
N TYR A 433 8.72 -11.63 4.19
CA TYR A 433 8.90 -10.29 4.73
C TYR A 433 9.28 -10.33 6.21
N VAL A 434 8.52 -11.07 7.03
CA VAL A 434 8.81 -11.20 8.47
C VAL A 434 10.11 -11.98 8.72
N ALA A 435 10.43 -12.98 7.90
CA ALA A 435 11.70 -13.71 8.00
C ALA A 435 12.91 -12.82 7.86
N GLU A 436 12.89 -11.88 6.91
CA GLU A 436 13.97 -10.93 6.71
C GLU A 436 14.06 -9.92 7.87
N ILE A 437 12.94 -9.53 8.50
CA ILE A 437 12.95 -8.75 9.75
C ILE A 437 13.63 -9.52 10.87
N ILE A 438 13.21 -10.77 11.12
CA ILE A 438 13.76 -11.58 12.22
C ILE A 438 15.24 -11.88 12.00
N HIS A 439 15.65 -12.16 10.76
CA HIS A 439 17.06 -12.37 10.44
C HIS A 439 17.94 -11.16 10.81
N ARG A 440 17.41 -9.93 10.66
CA ARG A 440 18.11 -8.70 11.03
C ARG A 440 18.09 -8.43 12.53
N LEU A 441 16.97 -8.69 13.19
CA LEU A 441 16.80 -8.42 14.63
C LEU A 441 17.52 -9.46 15.50
N ILE A 442 17.50 -10.74 15.09
CA ILE A 442 18.04 -11.87 15.85
C ILE A 442 18.83 -12.81 14.91
N PRO A 443 19.99 -12.37 14.37
CA PRO A 443 20.75 -13.11 13.36
C PRO A 443 21.31 -14.46 13.85
N GLU A 444 21.33 -14.68 15.17
CA GLU A 444 21.77 -15.93 15.80
C GLU A 444 20.75 -17.06 15.65
N HIS A 445 19.47 -16.74 15.40
CA HIS A 445 18.37 -17.70 15.33
C HIS A 445 17.79 -17.80 13.90
N ASN A 446 18.58 -18.37 12.98
CA ASN A 446 18.21 -18.53 11.57
C ASN A 446 17.30 -19.74 11.28
N ASP A 447 16.98 -20.53 12.30
CA ASP A 447 16.19 -21.75 12.20
C ASP A 447 14.74 -21.57 12.66
N ILE A 448 14.33 -20.38 13.12
CA ILE A 448 12.92 -20.09 13.44
C ILE A 448 12.07 -20.26 12.17
N GLY A 449 11.09 -21.14 12.22
CA GLY A 449 10.07 -21.24 11.19
C GLY A 449 9.01 -20.17 11.38
N ILE A 450 8.57 -19.53 10.31
CA ILE A 450 7.67 -18.38 10.29
C ILE A 450 6.44 -18.75 9.46
N GLY A 451 5.27 -18.50 10.03
CA GLY A 451 4.00 -18.85 9.41
C GLY A 451 2.97 -17.74 9.58
N ALA A 452 2.41 -17.30 8.46
CA ALA A 452 1.28 -16.39 8.42
C ALA A 452 0.00 -17.18 8.15
N GLY A 453 -1.11 -16.79 8.77
CA GLY A 453 -2.38 -17.48 8.53
C GLY A 453 -3.59 -16.62 8.83
N GLU A 454 -4.71 -16.96 8.19
CA GLU A 454 -6.01 -16.36 8.51
C GLU A 454 -6.47 -16.77 9.91
N THR A 455 -5.99 -17.92 10.40
CA THR A 455 -6.21 -18.40 11.76
C THR A 455 -4.88 -18.68 12.48
N MET A 456 -4.90 -18.65 13.82
CA MET A 456 -3.77 -19.08 14.64
C MET A 456 -3.30 -20.50 14.29
N THR A 457 -4.25 -21.40 14.05
CA THR A 457 -4.01 -22.82 13.71
C THR A 457 -3.20 -22.94 12.43
N GLU A 458 -3.59 -22.20 11.40
CA GLU A 458 -2.86 -22.15 10.14
C GLU A 458 -1.47 -21.53 10.30
N GLY A 459 -1.38 -20.35 10.90
CA GLY A 459 -0.11 -19.66 11.05
C GLY A 459 0.90 -20.47 11.87
N PHE A 460 0.44 -21.10 12.96
CA PHE A 460 1.29 -22.03 13.73
C PHE A 460 1.71 -23.25 12.91
N TYR A 461 0.78 -23.89 12.18
CA TYR A 461 1.09 -25.06 11.36
C TYR A 461 2.13 -24.73 10.28
N ARG A 462 1.97 -23.60 9.59
CA ARG A 462 2.89 -23.14 8.54
C ARG A 462 4.27 -22.83 9.12
N ALA A 463 4.32 -22.18 10.29
CA ALA A 463 5.58 -21.93 11.01
C ALA A 463 6.29 -23.24 11.38
N LEU A 464 5.56 -24.23 11.89
CA LEU A 464 6.09 -25.56 12.19
C LEU A 464 6.59 -26.27 10.92
N GLN A 465 5.83 -26.24 9.83
CA GLN A 465 6.23 -26.82 8.55
C GLN A 465 7.51 -26.18 8.02
N GLN A 466 7.62 -24.85 8.09
CA GLN A 466 8.84 -24.14 7.67
C GLN A 466 10.04 -24.52 8.56
N HIS A 467 9.86 -24.61 9.88
CA HIS A 467 10.91 -25.05 10.81
C HIS A 467 11.43 -26.46 10.46
N LEU A 468 10.54 -27.41 10.19
CA LEU A 468 10.90 -28.78 9.79
C LEU A 468 11.66 -28.80 8.46
N ASN A 469 11.22 -28.02 7.48
CA ASN A 469 11.88 -27.92 6.18
C ASN A 469 13.26 -27.26 6.28
N ASN A 470 13.43 -26.26 7.14
CA ASN A 470 14.74 -25.65 7.42
C ASN A 470 15.70 -26.68 8.04
N LYS A 471 15.24 -27.48 9.02
CA LYS A 471 16.05 -28.56 9.61
C LYS A 471 16.43 -29.65 8.59
N LEU A 472 15.52 -29.95 7.67
CA LEU A 472 15.80 -30.88 6.57
C LEU A 472 16.88 -30.33 5.62
N TYR A 473 16.79 -29.06 5.27
CA TYR A 473 17.77 -28.37 4.43
C TYR A 473 19.15 -28.30 5.11
N GLU A 474 19.20 -28.02 6.41
CA GLU A 474 20.44 -28.02 7.21
C GLU A 474 21.12 -29.40 7.20
N ARG A 475 20.35 -30.49 7.39
CA ARG A 475 20.87 -31.87 7.40
C ARG A 475 21.56 -32.24 6.09
N GLN A 476 20.97 -31.86 4.96
CA GLN A 476 21.46 -32.18 3.61
C GLN A 476 22.83 -31.57 3.30
N SER A 477 23.20 -30.49 3.96
CA SER A 477 24.48 -29.81 3.72
C SER A 477 25.70 -30.58 4.27
N HIS A 478 25.47 -31.63 5.07
CA HIS A 478 26.52 -32.29 5.86
C HIS A 478 26.68 -33.79 5.60
N MET A 479 25.70 -34.47 4.99
CA MET A 479 25.69 -35.94 4.87
C MET A 479 25.04 -36.44 3.56
N LEU A 480 25.35 -37.68 3.18
CA LEU A 480 24.56 -38.42 2.18
C LEU A 480 23.24 -38.85 2.82
N GLU A 481 22.16 -38.80 2.06
CA GLU A 481 20.83 -39.15 2.56
C GLU A 481 20.55 -40.65 2.36
N GLU A 482 20.28 -41.35 3.47
CA GLU A 482 19.93 -42.77 3.47
C GLU A 482 18.41 -42.93 3.30
N LEU A 483 17.99 -43.54 2.20
CA LEU A 483 16.59 -43.67 1.81
C LEU A 483 16.14 -45.13 1.78
N THR A 484 14.95 -45.41 2.28
CA THR A 484 14.31 -46.73 2.22
C THR A 484 13.06 -46.66 1.35
N THR A 485 12.98 -47.47 0.29
CA THR A 485 11.83 -47.47 -0.63
C THR A 485 10.54 -47.90 0.07
N ILE A 486 9.42 -47.27 -0.29
CA ILE A 486 8.08 -47.61 0.22
C ILE A 486 7.09 -47.84 -0.92
N ASP A 487 6.21 -48.82 -0.76
CA ASP A 487 5.14 -49.11 -1.69
C ASP A 487 3.83 -48.49 -1.19
N LEU A 488 3.20 -47.63 -2.00
CA LEU A 488 1.87 -47.11 -1.69
C LEU A 488 0.78 -48.12 -2.11
N THR A 489 -0.11 -48.49 -1.19
CA THR A 489 -1.23 -49.39 -1.50
C THR A 489 -2.45 -48.66 -2.02
N ASP A 490 -2.92 -47.67 -1.26
CA ASP A 490 -4.08 -46.83 -1.58
C ASP A 490 -3.77 -45.37 -1.20
N ILE A 491 -4.19 -44.43 -2.06
CA ILE A 491 -4.07 -42.98 -1.83
C ILE A 491 -5.47 -42.37 -1.73
N HIS A 492 -5.94 -42.16 -0.50
CA HIS A 492 -7.24 -41.55 -0.23
C HIS A 492 -7.21 -40.02 -0.31
N ASP A 493 -6.03 -39.43 -0.07
CA ASP A 493 -5.84 -38.00 -0.18
C ASP A 493 -5.93 -37.50 -1.63
N LYS A 494 -6.79 -36.51 -1.86
CA LYS A 494 -7.08 -36.01 -3.21
C LYS A 494 -5.88 -35.30 -3.83
N HIS A 495 -5.12 -34.53 -3.03
CA HIS A 495 -3.96 -33.80 -3.49
C HIS A 495 -2.82 -34.76 -3.82
N CYS A 496 -2.47 -35.67 -2.90
CA CYS A 496 -1.44 -36.69 -3.15
C CYS A 496 -1.76 -37.51 -4.41
N ARG A 497 -3.02 -37.94 -4.58
CA ARG A 497 -3.41 -38.72 -5.76
C ARG A 497 -3.27 -37.91 -7.04
N PHE A 498 -3.77 -36.68 -7.06
CA PHE A 498 -3.64 -35.83 -8.25
C PHE A 498 -2.16 -35.57 -8.59
N TYR A 499 -1.33 -35.21 -7.60
CA TYR A 499 0.07 -34.92 -7.84
C TYR A 499 0.85 -36.15 -8.32
N TYR A 500 0.59 -37.31 -7.71
CA TYR A 500 1.17 -38.58 -8.12
C TYR A 500 0.79 -38.94 -9.57
N ASP A 501 -0.50 -38.86 -9.90
CA ASP A 501 -1.00 -39.17 -11.25
C ASP A 501 -0.47 -38.18 -12.30
N ALA A 502 -0.33 -36.90 -11.95
CA ALA A 502 0.24 -35.88 -12.82
C ALA A 502 1.73 -36.15 -13.12
N LEU A 503 2.54 -36.48 -12.11
CA LEU A 503 3.95 -36.87 -12.30
C LEU A 503 4.08 -38.09 -13.19
N ALA A 504 3.29 -39.14 -12.90
CA ALA A 504 3.29 -40.37 -13.67
C ALA A 504 2.84 -40.17 -15.13
N THR A 505 2.01 -39.15 -15.39
CA THR A 505 1.52 -38.81 -16.73
C THR A 505 2.53 -37.99 -17.53
N ILE A 506 3.21 -37.02 -16.88
CA ILE A 506 4.16 -36.11 -17.55
C ILE A 506 5.52 -36.79 -17.77
N HIS A 507 5.94 -37.62 -16.83
CA HIS A 507 7.23 -38.32 -16.83
C HIS A 507 7.07 -39.82 -16.62
N GLU A 508 7.57 -40.34 -15.51
CA GLU A 508 7.55 -41.74 -15.12
C GLU A 508 6.90 -41.89 -13.75
N THR A 509 6.55 -43.13 -13.40
CA THR A 509 6.01 -43.43 -12.08
C THR A 509 7.04 -43.03 -11.00
N PRO A 510 6.71 -42.08 -10.11
CA PRO A 510 7.67 -41.59 -9.14
C PRO A 510 8.04 -42.69 -8.14
N LYS A 511 9.34 -42.80 -7.82
CA LYS A 511 9.82 -43.64 -6.71
C LYS A 511 9.53 -42.91 -5.40
N ILE A 512 9.12 -43.63 -4.37
CA ILE A 512 8.80 -43.04 -3.07
C ILE A 512 9.66 -43.72 -2.02
N ALA A 513 10.29 -42.91 -1.17
CA ALA A 513 11.16 -43.40 -0.12
C ALA A 513 11.02 -42.56 1.16
N MET A 514 11.47 -43.14 2.27
CA MET A 514 11.56 -42.51 3.58
C MET A 514 13.01 -42.41 4.04
N SER A 515 13.33 -41.35 4.78
CA SER A 515 14.62 -41.19 5.46
C SER A 515 14.44 -41.19 6.98
N GLU A 516 15.52 -40.95 7.71
CA GLU A 516 15.45 -40.66 9.14
C GLU A 516 14.53 -39.46 9.42
N GLU A 517 13.76 -39.57 10.50
CA GLU A 517 12.83 -38.56 10.96
C GLU A 517 13.54 -37.26 11.36
N ILE A 518 12.82 -36.14 11.28
CA ILE A 518 13.29 -34.84 11.77
C ILE A 518 12.40 -34.42 12.93
N LEU A 519 12.99 -34.22 14.11
CA LEU A 519 12.24 -33.87 15.32
C LEU A 519 11.09 -34.85 15.59
N SER A 520 11.31 -36.13 15.31
CA SER A 520 10.31 -37.22 15.41
C SER A 520 9.14 -37.10 14.42
N PHE A 521 9.32 -36.37 13.31
CA PHE A 521 8.35 -36.29 12.23
C PHE A 521 8.83 -36.99 10.96
N PRO A 522 7.92 -37.61 10.19
CA PRO A 522 8.27 -38.35 8.99
C PRO A 522 8.83 -37.45 7.89
N VAL A 523 9.82 -37.98 7.18
CA VAL A 523 10.41 -37.35 5.99
C VAL A 523 10.18 -38.24 4.79
N ILE A 524 9.55 -37.68 3.74
CA ILE A 524 9.23 -38.38 2.51
C ILE A 524 10.01 -37.79 1.35
N TRP A 525 10.49 -38.67 0.48
CA TRP A 525 11.27 -38.35 -0.70
C TRP A 525 10.62 -38.92 -1.96
N ILE A 526 10.50 -38.07 -2.99
CA ILE A 526 10.00 -38.42 -4.32
C ILE A 526 11.17 -38.46 -5.30
N GLY A 527 11.45 -39.62 -5.88
CA GLY A 527 12.50 -39.83 -6.87
C GLY A 527 11.95 -39.80 -8.30
N ILE A 528 12.38 -38.84 -9.10
CA ILE A 528 12.00 -38.70 -10.52
C ILE A 528 13.11 -37.97 -11.30
N ASN A 529 13.41 -38.41 -12.53
CA ASN A 529 14.43 -37.79 -13.41
C ASN A 529 15.80 -37.57 -12.72
N ASP A 530 16.36 -38.62 -12.11
CA ASP A 530 17.67 -38.60 -11.41
C ASP A 530 17.77 -37.57 -10.26
N ARG A 531 16.63 -37.11 -9.74
CA ARG A 531 16.52 -36.18 -8.60
C ARG A 531 15.57 -36.72 -7.55
N TRP A 532 15.82 -36.33 -6.31
CA TRP A 532 15.00 -36.67 -5.15
C TRP A 532 14.51 -35.39 -4.47
N TYR A 533 13.20 -35.31 -4.25
CA TYR A 533 12.50 -34.16 -3.68
C TYR A 533 11.98 -34.53 -2.29
N GLY A 534 12.49 -33.87 -1.26
CA GLY A 534 12.23 -34.20 0.14
C GLY A 534 11.28 -33.22 0.82
N ALA A 535 10.44 -33.71 1.73
CA ALA A 535 9.69 -32.86 2.64
C ALA A 535 9.44 -33.56 3.99
N SER A 536 9.42 -32.76 5.06
CA SER A 536 9.04 -33.20 6.40
C SER A 536 7.73 -32.53 6.81
N ASN A 537 6.86 -33.25 7.53
CA ASN A 537 5.61 -32.70 8.00
C ASN A 537 5.06 -33.49 9.20
N ILE A 538 4.03 -32.98 9.88
CA ILE A 538 3.50 -33.56 11.13
C ILE A 538 2.95 -34.99 10.96
N ASN A 539 2.64 -35.42 9.73
CA ASN A 539 2.23 -36.78 9.42
C ASN A 539 2.63 -37.20 7.99
N MET A 540 2.47 -38.50 7.72
CA MET A 540 2.85 -39.15 6.46
C MET A 540 2.17 -38.54 5.23
N THR A 541 0.86 -38.28 5.30
CA THR A 541 0.08 -37.74 4.18
C THR A 541 0.57 -36.36 3.79
N LEU A 542 0.78 -35.48 4.76
CA LEU A 542 1.22 -34.09 4.52
C LEU A 542 2.67 -34.04 4.04
N ALA A 543 3.54 -34.92 4.55
CA ALA A 543 4.93 -35.04 4.08
C ALA A 543 4.97 -35.50 2.61
N LEU A 544 4.18 -36.53 2.27
CA LEU A 544 4.03 -36.99 0.89
C LEU A 544 3.46 -35.90 -0.03
N ARG A 545 2.40 -35.20 0.41
CA ARG A 545 1.77 -34.10 -0.34
C ARG A 545 2.78 -33.02 -0.68
N SER A 546 3.56 -32.59 0.32
CA SER A 546 4.57 -31.54 0.18
C SER A 546 5.70 -31.96 -0.78
N ALA A 547 6.19 -33.19 -0.67
CA ALA A 547 7.25 -33.70 -1.54
C ALA A 547 6.79 -33.88 -3.00
N LEU A 548 5.57 -34.37 -3.21
CA LEU A 548 4.96 -34.48 -4.54
C LEU A 548 4.74 -33.10 -5.17
N GLN A 549 4.20 -32.14 -4.42
CA GLN A 549 3.99 -30.77 -4.89
C GLN A 549 5.31 -30.09 -5.26
N LEU A 550 6.35 -30.21 -4.42
CA LEU A 550 7.68 -29.67 -4.69
C LEU A 550 8.26 -30.23 -6.00
N SER A 551 8.12 -31.54 -6.22
CA SER A 551 8.61 -32.18 -7.43
C SER A 551 7.88 -31.69 -8.69
N LEU A 552 6.55 -31.58 -8.64
CA LEU A 552 5.75 -31.06 -9.75
C LEU A 552 6.05 -29.60 -10.04
N LEU A 553 6.16 -28.76 -9.00
CA LEU A 553 6.45 -27.35 -9.15
C LEU A 553 7.79 -27.16 -9.87
N HIS A 554 8.85 -27.78 -9.37
CA HIS A 554 10.17 -27.69 -9.98
C HIS A 554 10.20 -28.20 -11.43
N ILE A 555 9.49 -29.29 -11.73
CA ILE A 555 9.39 -29.84 -13.09
C ILE A 555 8.66 -28.86 -14.03
N GLN A 556 7.59 -28.24 -13.54
CA GLN A 556 6.76 -27.33 -14.33
C GLN A 556 7.41 -25.95 -14.55
N SER A 557 8.10 -25.41 -13.53
CA SER A 557 8.74 -24.09 -13.62
C SER A 557 10.14 -24.14 -14.22
N GLU A 558 10.81 -25.30 -14.20
CA GLU A 558 12.24 -25.46 -14.51
C GLU A 558 13.18 -24.60 -13.64
N GLU A 559 12.64 -23.94 -12.62
CA GLU A 559 13.36 -23.12 -11.66
C GLU A 559 13.47 -23.83 -10.32
N THR A 560 14.64 -23.74 -9.68
CA THR A 560 14.85 -24.32 -8.36
C THR A 560 14.24 -23.39 -7.31
N PRO A 561 13.20 -23.83 -6.55
CA PRO A 561 12.62 -22.98 -5.51
C PRO A 561 13.66 -22.66 -4.42
N TYR A 562 13.54 -21.48 -3.82
CA TYR A 562 14.45 -21.05 -2.76
C TYR A 562 14.39 -22.00 -1.55
N ARG A 563 15.57 -22.41 -1.04
CA ARG A 563 15.71 -23.41 0.04
C ARG A 563 14.93 -24.71 -0.18
N ALA A 564 14.81 -25.15 -1.44
CA ALA A 564 14.18 -26.41 -1.77
C ALA A 564 15.04 -27.61 -1.34
N ASN A 565 14.39 -28.63 -0.79
CA ASN A 565 14.99 -29.91 -0.42
C ASN A 565 15.10 -30.82 -1.65
N ILE A 566 16.04 -30.52 -2.56
CA ILE A 566 16.24 -31.23 -3.82
C ILE A 566 17.68 -31.78 -3.88
N LEU A 567 17.80 -33.10 -3.99
CA LEU A 567 19.09 -33.80 -4.06
C LEU A 567 19.27 -34.51 -5.42
N PRO A 568 20.49 -34.51 -5.99
CA PRO A 568 20.80 -35.39 -7.11
C PRO A 568 20.88 -36.84 -6.64
N GLU A 569 20.63 -37.81 -7.54
CA GLU A 569 20.74 -39.25 -7.22
C GLU A 569 22.10 -39.64 -6.63
N SER A 570 23.18 -38.95 -6.99
CA SER A 570 24.52 -39.18 -6.43
C SER A 570 24.65 -38.91 -4.93
N SER A 571 23.71 -38.16 -4.35
CA SER A 571 23.70 -37.81 -2.92
C SER A 571 22.86 -38.78 -2.08
N ILE A 572 22.32 -39.83 -2.70
CA ILE A 572 21.40 -40.78 -2.08
C ILE A 572 22.03 -42.17 -1.93
N ILE A 573 21.79 -42.79 -0.79
CA ILE A 573 22.02 -44.23 -0.57
C ILE A 573 20.65 -44.89 -0.46
N LEU A 574 20.24 -45.59 -1.51
CA LEU A 574 18.91 -46.22 -1.58
C LEU A 574 18.96 -47.68 -1.11
N TYR A 575 18.16 -48.01 -0.11
CA TYR A 575 17.88 -49.35 0.36
C TYR A 575 16.52 -49.81 -0.17
N ASP A 576 16.51 -50.96 -0.84
CA ASP A 576 15.27 -51.56 -1.34
C ASP A 576 14.65 -52.45 -0.26
N THR A 577 13.36 -52.30 0.01
CA THR A 577 12.64 -53.18 0.94
C THR A 577 11.50 -53.91 0.26
N ASP A 578 11.53 -55.24 0.32
CA ASP A 578 10.57 -56.12 -0.37
C ASP A 578 9.12 -56.05 0.19
N SER A 579 8.80 -55.18 1.17
CA SER A 579 7.54 -55.31 1.92
C SER A 579 7.01 -54.12 2.74
N PHE A 580 7.56 -52.91 2.67
CA PHE A 580 7.01 -51.78 3.43
C PHE A 580 5.85 -51.10 2.68
N ARG A 581 4.62 -51.54 2.97
CA ARG A 581 3.39 -51.04 2.36
C ARG A 581 2.72 -49.99 3.23
N VAL A 582 2.46 -48.82 2.66
CA VAL A 582 1.87 -47.67 3.36
C VAL A 582 0.56 -47.28 2.69
N GLU A 583 -0.46 -47.08 3.51
CA GLU A 583 -1.75 -46.51 3.11
C GLU A 583 -1.78 -45.02 3.43
N ILE A 584 -2.12 -44.17 2.45
CA ILE A 584 -2.16 -42.71 2.61
C ILE A 584 -3.59 -42.30 2.92
N GLN A 585 -3.81 -41.84 4.16
CA GLN A 585 -5.09 -41.36 4.64
C GLN A 585 -5.41 -39.97 4.09
N ALA A 586 -6.69 -39.61 4.01
CA ALA A 586 -7.10 -38.26 3.64
C ALA A 586 -6.80 -37.27 4.78
N GLU A 587 -6.28 -36.10 4.45
CA GLU A 587 -6.05 -35.01 5.39
C GLU A 587 -6.62 -33.71 4.83
N GLU A 588 -7.02 -32.79 5.70
CA GLU A 588 -7.38 -31.43 5.29
C GLU A 588 -6.15 -30.66 4.76
N GLU A 589 -6.38 -29.52 4.11
CA GLU A 589 -5.31 -28.66 3.61
C GLU A 589 -4.57 -28.00 4.78
N ILE A 590 -5.33 -27.38 5.69
CA ILE A 590 -4.88 -26.96 7.01
C ILE A 590 -5.25 -28.08 7.99
N PRO A 591 -4.29 -28.67 8.73
CA PRO A 591 -4.59 -29.73 9.66
C PRO A 591 -5.53 -29.29 10.77
N SER A 592 -6.40 -30.20 11.20
CA SER A 592 -7.29 -29.93 12.33
C SER A 592 -6.49 -29.63 13.61
N VAL A 593 -7.10 -28.89 14.54
CA VAL A 593 -6.51 -28.65 15.87
C VAL A 593 -6.14 -29.96 16.57
N GLN A 594 -6.94 -31.02 16.38
CA GLN A 594 -6.67 -32.35 16.94
C GLN A 594 -5.40 -32.96 16.35
N SER A 595 -5.21 -32.86 15.03
CA SER A 595 -3.99 -33.32 14.35
C SER A 595 -2.74 -32.61 14.90
N LEU A 596 -2.84 -31.29 15.12
CA LEU A 596 -1.74 -30.50 15.69
C LEU A 596 -1.47 -30.82 17.16
N GLN A 597 -2.52 -31.03 17.97
CA GLN A 597 -2.36 -31.44 19.37
C GLN A 597 -1.67 -32.79 19.50
N LEU A 598 -1.98 -33.75 18.62
CA LEU A 598 -1.28 -35.04 18.55
C LEU A 598 0.19 -34.85 18.18
N ALA A 599 0.50 -33.94 17.25
CA ALA A 599 1.87 -33.61 16.89
C ALA A 599 2.65 -32.96 18.06
N LEU A 600 2.01 -32.06 18.80
CA LEU A 600 2.58 -31.46 20.01
C LEU A 600 2.85 -32.50 21.10
N GLN A 601 1.89 -33.41 21.35
CA GLN A 601 2.07 -34.51 22.29
C GLN A 601 3.23 -35.42 21.87
N HIS A 602 3.36 -35.70 20.57
CA HIS A 602 4.45 -36.51 20.04
C HIS A 602 5.83 -35.88 20.27
N LEU A 603 5.93 -34.55 20.15
CA LEU A 603 7.16 -33.82 20.48
C LEU A 603 7.49 -33.93 21.97
N GLU A 604 6.52 -33.73 22.86
CA GLU A 604 6.71 -33.85 24.30
C GLU A 604 7.16 -35.26 24.71
N GLU A 605 6.57 -36.30 24.13
CA GLU A 605 6.94 -37.71 24.38
C GLU A 605 8.40 -38.03 23.98
N HIS A 606 8.99 -37.23 23.07
CA HIS A 606 10.37 -37.35 22.60
C HIS A 606 11.31 -36.27 23.16
N ASN A 607 10.88 -35.53 24.20
CA ASN A 607 11.61 -34.46 24.89
C ASN A 607 11.97 -33.26 23.98
N PHE A 608 11.08 -32.93 23.04
CA PHE A 608 11.13 -31.73 22.23
C PHE A 608 10.06 -30.74 22.66
N TYR A 609 10.41 -29.45 22.75
CA TYR A 609 9.50 -28.40 23.20
C TYR A 609 9.46 -27.25 22.17
N PRO A 610 8.26 -26.89 21.67
CA PRO A 610 8.10 -25.77 20.76
C PRO A 610 8.01 -24.44 21.53
N PHE A 611 8.90 -23.51 21.18
CA PHE A 611 8.81 -22.10 21.54
C PHE A 611 8.07 -21.36 20.43
N VAL A 612 6.98 -20.69 20.78
CA VAL A 612 6.13 -19.97 19.83
C VAL A 612 6.18 -18.48 20.12
N PHE A 613 6.40 -17.69 19.08
CA PHE A 613 6.54 -16.23 19.15
C PHE A 613 5.41 -15.55 18.37
N ASP A 614 4.85 -14.45 18.89
CA ASP A 614 4.03 -13.52 18.09
C ASP A 614 4.98 -12.59 17.33
N LEU A 615 5.03 -12.76 16.01
CA LEU A 615 5.88 -12.03 15.09
C LEU A 615 5.10 -11.05 14.21
N ALA A 616 3.85 -10.73 14.54
CA ALA A 616 3.12 -9.65 13.90
C ALA A 616 3.61 -8.29 14.43
N ILE A 617 4.85 -7.97 14.06
CA ILE A 617 5.66 -6.84 14.54
C ILE A 617 5.13 -5.49 14.02
N GLU A 618 4.51 -5.49 12.84
CA GLU A 618 3.87 -4.31 12.26
C GLU A 618 2.34 -4.40 12.35
N PRO A 619 1.62 -3.28 12.58
CA PRO A 619 0.17 -3.30 12.77
C PRO A 619 -0.62 -3.96 11.64
N PHE A 620 -0.19 -3.77 10.38
CA PHE A 620 -0.90 -4.31 9.20
C PHE A 620 -0.96 -5.85 9.21
N LEU A 621 -0.03 -6.52 9.90
CA LEU A 621 0.02 -7.98 10.02
C LEU A 621 -1.13 -8.56 10.86
N LYS A 622 -1.93 -7.71 11.54
CA LYS A 622 -3.08 -8.11 12.36
C LYS A 622 -4.43 -7.65 11.78
N GLU A 623 -4.46 -7.09 10.57
CA GLU A 623 -5.69 -6.53 9.99
C GLU A 623 -6.61 -7.61 9.40
N ASN A 624 -6.12 -8.41 8.47
CA ASN A 624 -6.88 -9.48 7.80
C ASN A 624 -6.28 -10.88 8.00
N LEU A 625 -5.32 -11.00 8.92
CA LEU A 625 -4.72 -12.25 9.40
C LEU A 625 -4.91 -12.34 10.91
N ASP A 626 -4.94 -13.55 11.48
CA ASP A 626 -4.93 -13.71 12.95
C ASP A 626 -3.57 -13.29 13.52
N GLY A 627 -2.50 -13.49 12.73
CA GLY A 627 -1.15 -13.02 13.02
C GLY A 627 -0.08 -13.74 12.20
N VAL A 628 1.17 -13.46 12.55
CA VAL A 628 2.36 -14.15 12.05
C VAL A 628 3.06 -14.77 13.25
N TYR A 629 3.39 -16.06 13.15
CA TYR A 629 3.94 -16.82 14.26
C TYR A 629 5.34 -17.34 13.94
N GLY A 630 6.21 -17.30 14.93
CA GLY A 630 7.52 -17.95 14.89
C GLY A 630 7.49 -19.26 15.68
N VAL A 631 8.12 -20.32 15.19
CA VAL A 631 8.26 -21.61 15.88
C VAL A 631 9.73 -22.03 15.89
N LEU A 632 10.23 -22.34 17.09
CA LEU A 632 11.54 -22.93 17.30
C LEU A 632 11.39 -24.16 18.19
N ILE A 633 11.84 -25.33 17.75
CA ILE A 633 11.80 -26.54 18.56
C ILE A 633 13.18 -26.81 19.15
N ALA A 634 13.26 -26.87 20.48
CA ALA A 634 14.48 -27.22 21.19
C ALA A 634 14.32 -28.51 21.99
N LYS A 635 15.46 -29.17 22.27
CA LYS A 635 15.53 -30.35 23.14
C LYS A 635 15.83 -29.89 24.58
N GLU A 636 15.28 -30.60 25.57
CA GLU A 636 15.40 -30.27 27.00
C GLU A 636 16.85 -30.00 27.49
N ASP A 637 17.84 -30.69 26.92
CA ASP A 637 19.26 -30.54 27.27
C ASP A 637 19.96 -29.29 26.66
N GLY A 638 19.26 -28.50 25.84
CA GLY A 638 19.79 -27.34 25.11
C GLY A 638 19.21 -25.99 25.51
N LEU A 639 18.47 -25.93 26.63
CA LEU A 639 17.89 -24.70 27.20
C LEU A 639 18.83 -23.98 28.18
#